data_AF-A0AA41UHI3-F1
#
_entry.id   AF-A0AA41UHI3-F1
#
_cell.length_a   1.000
_cell.length_b   1.000
_cell.length_c   1.000
_cell.angle_alpha   90.00
_cell.angle_beta   90.00
_cell.angle_gamma   90.00
#
_symmetry.space_group_name_H-M   'P 1'
#
loop_
_entity.id
_entity.type
_entity.pdbx_description
1 polymer ?
#
loop_
_entity_poly.entity_id
_entity_poly.type
_entity_poly.pdbx_seq_one_letter_code
_entity_poly.pdbx_strand_id
1 'polypeptide(L)'
;MDRFAAYFLDNDPDRPIITGRVYNSHNMPPVDLPAEKTRSTLKSSSSKKGQGNFNEIPFEDRTGAEEFFTHAAKDQNEVVQNDMTTEVKHDQRIYVHNNRSVTVIEGKETLTIQSGGRAVSVQADETHTNAADFTHKVSGNFKLRVNGHITLDASGLVTISGAKIILNG
;
A
#
# COMPACT_ATOMS: atom_id res chain seq x y z
N MET A 1 34.39 -16.42 4.02
CA MET A 1 33.52 -17.33 4.81
C MET A 1 32.87 -16.54 5.92
N ASP A 2 31.65 -16.91 6.31
CA ASP A 2 30.96 -16.36 7.47
C ASP A 2 31.81 -16.49 8.74
N ARG A 3 31.74 -15.47 9.61
CA ARG A 3 32.42 -15.48 10.91
C ARG A 3 31.39 -15.54 12.03
N PHE A 4 31.69 -16.39 13.00
CA PHE A 4 30.84 -16.70 14.14
C PHE A 4 31.63 -16.50 15.43
N ALA A 5 30.96 -16.05 16.49
CA ALA A 5 31.48 -16.10 17.85
C ALA A 5 31.04 -17.44 18.48
N ALA A 6 31.99 -18.15 19.08
CA ALA A 6 31.73 -19.40 19.80
C ALA A 6 31.94 -19.20 21.29
N TYR A 7 31.06 -19.80 22.10
CA TYR A 7 31.19 -19.95 23.53
C TYR A 7 31.44 -21.43 23.84
N PHE A 8 32.29 -21.71 24.81
CA PHE A 8 32.60 -23.08 25.23
C PHE A 8 31.93 -23.33 26.57
N LEU A 9 30.93 -24.23 26.58
CA LEU A 9 30.15 -24.52 27.78
C LEU A 9 31.08 -25.04 28.88
N ASP A 10 30.94 -24.51 30.09
CA ASP A 10 31.80 -24.86 31.24
C ASP A 10 33.30 -24.70 30.96
N ASN A 11 33.66 -23.86 29.99
CA ASN A 11 35.03 -23.71 29.49
C ASN A 11 35.63 -25.00 28.91
N ASP A 12 34.77 -25.90 28.42
CA ASP A 12 35.15 -27.17 27.77
C ASP A 12 35.30 -26.97 26.25
N PRO A 13 36.53 -27.07 25.69
CA PRO A 13 36.79 -26.88 24.26
C PRO A 13 36.04 -27.88 23.37
N ASP A 14 35.63 -29.03 23.90
CA ASP A 14 34.89 -30.06 23.18
C ASP A 14 33.38 -29.79 23.16
N ARG A 15 32.93 -28.71 23.82
CA ARG A 15 31.51 -28.31 23.91
C ARG A 15 31.25 -26.89 23.39
N PRO A 16 31.54 -26.59 22.12
CA PRO A 16 31.27 -25.28 21.54
C PRO A 16 29.78 -25.06 21.25
N ILE A 17 29.32 -23.82 21.42
CA ILE A 17 28.03 -23.31 20.94
C ILE A 17 28.23 -21.98 20.23
N ILE A 18 27.54 -21.77 19.10
CA ILE A 18 27.56 -20.49 18.37
C ILE A 18 26.65 -19.50 19.10
N THR A 19 27.18 -18.33 19.47
CA THR A 19 26.45 -17.28 20.21
C THR A 19 26.25 -16.00 19.41
N GLY A 20 26.93 -15.85 18.26
CA GLY A 20 26.77 -14.66 17.43
C GLY A 20 27.40 -14.77 16.05
N ARG A 21 27.08 -13.79 15.20
CA ARG A 21 27.69 -13.54 13.89
C ARG A 21 28.36 -12.18 13.90
N VAL A 22 29.47 -12.04 13.18
CA VAL A 22 30.19 -10.76 13.05
C VAL A 22 30.49 -10.44 11.59
N TYR A 23 30.29 -9.18 11.22
CA TYR A 23 30.72 -8.66 9.91
C TYR A 23 32.25 -8.62 9.83
N ASN A 24 32.77 -8.69 8.60
CA ASN A 24 34.19 -8.60 8.30
C ASN A 24 34.41 -8.15 6.86
N SER A 25 35.66 -8.01 6.41
CA SER A 25 35.97 -7.52 5.06
C SER A 25 35.39 -8.33 3.90
N HIS A 26 35.05 -9.61 4.11
CA HIS A 26 34.42 -10.44 3.08
C HIS A 26 32.89 -10.43 3.19
N ASN A 27 32.37 -10.27 4.40
CA ASN A 27 30.94 -10.17 4.69
C ASN A 27 30.69 -8.80 5.33
N MET A 28 30.62 -7.78 4.48
CA MET A 28 30.39 -6.41 4.92
C MET A 28 28.97 -6.25 5.52
N PRO A 29 28.76 -5.25 6.38
CA PRO A 29 27.42 -4.87 6.81
C PRO A 29 26.51 -4.58 5.61
N PRO A 30 25.19 -4.77 5.73
CA PRO A 30 24.22 -4.50 4.66
C PRO A 30 24.00 -3.00 4.38
N VAL A 31 24.71 -2.13 5.09
CA VAL A 31 24.67 -0.67 5.03
C VAL A 31 26.09 -0.13 4.84
N ASP A 32 26.20 0.99 4.14
CA ASP A 32 27.50 1.58 3.78
C ASP A 32 28.09 2.36 4.96
N LEU A 33 28.81 1.67 5.85
CA LEU A 33 29.46 2.31 7.00
C LEU A 33 30.80 2.97 6.63
N PRO A 34 31.11 4.16 7.20
CA PRO A 34 30.36 4.89 8.23
C PRO A 34 29.32 5.89 7.69
N ALA A 35 29.08 5.94 6.37
CA ALA A 35 28.17 6.93 5.77
C ALA A 35 26.71 6.75 6.26
N GLU A 36 26.23 5.52 6.38
CA GLU A 36 24.89 5.17 6.86
C GLU A 36 24.88 4.78 8.36
N LYS A 37 25.67 5.47 9.20
CA LYS A 37 25.80 5.14 10.64
C LYS A 37 24.50 5.26 11.47
N THR A 38 23.49 5.96 10.95
CA THR A 38 22.17 6.13 11.59
C THR A 38 21.14 5.11 11.08
N ARG A 39 21.55 4.20 10.18
CA ARG A 39 20.67 3.20 9.60
C ARG A 39 20.88 1.84 10.24
N SER A 40 19.78 1.22 10.67
CA SER A 40 19.74 -0.15 11.17
C SER A 40 18.82 -0.97 10.29
N THR A 41 19.18 -2.21 9.95
CA THR A 41 18.37 -3.03 9.03
C THR A 41 18.44 -4.52 9.30
N LEU A 42 17.33 -5.20 9.06
CA LEU A 42 17.27 -6.65 8.88
C LEU A 42 17.12 -6.95 7.39
N LYS A 43 18.21 -7.40 6.75
CA LYS A 43 18.25 -7.70 5.32
C LYS A 43 18.55 -9.17 5.09
N SER A 44 17.72 -9.81 4.27
CA SER A 44 17.90 -11.21 3.86
C SER A 44 18.52 -11.31 2.47
N SER A 45 18.75 -12.53 1.98
CA SER A 45 19.10 -12.79 0.58
C SER A 45 18.42 -14.07 0.12
N SER A 46 17.83 -14.05 -1.07
CA SER A 46 17.17 -15.21 -1.64
C SER A 46 18.17 -16.35 -1.86
N SER A 47 17.89 -17.53 -1.28
CA SER A 47 18.86 -18.63 -1.28
C SER A 47 19.03 -19.32 -2.65
N LYS A 48 20.20 -19.97 -2.83
CA LYS A 48 20.52 -21.00 -3.84
C LYS A 48 20.37 -20.66 -5.34
N LYS A 49 19.75 -19.53 -5.74
CA LYS A 49 19.60 -19.08 -7.15
C LYS A 49 19.18 -17.60 -7.31
N GLY A 50 19.02 -16.82 -6.22
CA GLY A 50 18.50 -15.45 -6.27
C GLY A 50 19.51 -14.38 -5.89
N GLN A 51 20.65 -14.31 -6.60
CA GLN A 51 21.59 -13.20 -6.39
C GLN A 51 20.86 -11.87 -6.70
N GLY A 52 20.81 -10.97 -5.72
CA GLY A 52 20.20 -9.63 -5.85
C GLY A 52 18.79 -9.47 -5.27
N ASN A 53 18.05 -10.55 -4.98
CA ASN A 53 16.70 -10.45 -4.41
C ASN A 53 16.73 -10.57 -2.88
N PHE A 54 16.14 -9.62 -2.18
CA PHE A 54 16.15 -9.55 -0.72
C PHE A 54 14.82 -9.07 -0.14
N ASN A 55 14.48 -9.52 1.07
CA ASN A 55 13.53 -8.81 1.92
C ASN A 55 14.31 -7.92 2.89
N GLU A 56 13.80 -6.73 3.17
CA GLU A 56 14.45 -5.76 4.06
C GLU A 56 13.46 -4.95 4.90
N ILE A 57 13.84 -4.68 6.15
CA ILE A 57 13.16 -3.73 7.03
C ILE A 57 14.24 -2.79 7.60
N PRO A 58 14.52 -1.66 6.93
CA PRO A 58 15.42 -0.65 7.43
C PRO A 58 14.70 0.41 8.26
N PHE A 59 15.41 0.89 9.27
CA PHE A 59 15.09 2.05 10.09
C PHE A 59 16.18 3.10 9.88
N GLU A 60 15.81 4.30 9.47
CA GLU A 60 16.69 5.46 9.40
C GLU A 60 16.33 6.45 10.51
N ASP A 61 17.29 6.72 11.39
CA ASP A 61 17.12 7.57 12.58
C ASP A 61 17.79 8.95 12.44
N ARG A 62 18.19 9.33 11.22
CA ARG A 62 18.74 10.67 10.95
C ARG A 62 17.66 11.73 11.13
N THR A 63 17.89 12.65 12.06
CA THR A 63 16.96 13.73 12.37
C THR A 63 16.52 14.51 11.12
N GLY A 64 15.20 14.60 10.92
CA GLY A 64 14.58 15.29 9.79
C GLY A 64 14.56 14.51 8.47
N ALA A 65 15.06 13.27 8.49
CA ALA A 65 15.06 12.34 7.36
C ALA A 65 14.72 10.91 7.84
N GLU A 66 13.96 10.80 8.94
CA GLU A 66 13.57 9.53 9.51
C GLU A 66 12.71 8.72 8.54
N GLU A 67 13.00 7.42 8.43
CA GLU A 67 12.27 6.53 7.52
C GLU A 67 12.07 5.15 8.16
N PHE A 68 10.84 4.66 8.04
CA PHE A 68 10.52 3.25 8.15
C PHE A 68 10.15 2.73 6.77
N PHE A 69 10.83 1.69 6.32
CA PHE A 69 10.59 1.09 5.02
C PHE A 69 10.43 -0.41 5.12
N THR A 70 9.70 -0.99 4.19
CA THR A 70 9.57 -2.44 4.04
C THR A 70 9.72 -2.80 2.58
N HIS A 71 10.64 -3.72 2.30
CA HIS A 71 10.81 -4.30 0.97
C HIS A 71 10.50 -5.79 1.02
N ALA A 72 9.50 -6.22 0.25
CA ALA A 72 9.22 -7.62 -0.01
C ALA A 72 9.65 -7.97 -1.44
N ALA A 73 10.52 -8.97 -1.60
CA ALA A 73 11.06 -9.37 -2.91
C ALA A 73 10.01 -9.96 -3.86
N LYS A 74 8.88 -10.43 -3.32
CA LYS A 74 7.84 -11.10 -4.11
C LYS A 74 6.45 -10.81 -3.58
N ASP A 75 6.05 -11.47 -2.49
CA ASP A 75 4.71 -11.41 -1.93
C ASP A 75 4.79 -10.78 -0.53
N GLN A 76 3.92 -9.80 -0.24
CA GLN A 76 3.69 -9.26 1.10
C GLN A 76 2.23 -9.54 1.47
N ASN A 77 2.04 -10.38 2.50
CA ASN A 77 0.72 -10.68 3.04
C ASN A 77 0.58 -10.02 4.41
N GLU A 78 -0.48 -9.25 4.61
CA GLU A 78 -0.84 -8.65 5.89
C GLU A 78 -2.19 -9.22 6.34
N VAL A 79 -2.23 -9.79 7.54
CA VAL A 79 -3.43 -10.38 8.13
C VAL A 79 -3.59 -9.80 9.53
N VAL A 80 -4.69 -9.07 9.73
CA VAL A 80 -5.04 -8.44 11.01
C VAL A 80 -6.31 -9.10 11.54
N GLN A 81 -6.26 -9.66 12.75
CA GLN A 81 -7.34 -10.47 13.32
C GLN A 81 -8.48 -9.63 13.95
N ASN A 82 -8.25 -8.33 14.13
CA ASN A 82 -9.22 -7.41 14.73
C ASN A 82 -9.25 -6.11 13.92
N ASP A 83 -8.59 -5.06 14.39
CA ASP A 83 -8.66 -3.72 13.79
C ASP A 83 -7.32 -3.29 13.21
N MET A 84 -7.34 -2.74 11.99
CA MET A 84 -6.21 -2.02 11.39
C MET A 84 -6.56 -0.54 11.28
N THR A 85 -5.72 0.32 11.85
CA THR A 85 -5.82 1.78 11.69
C THR A 85 -4.58 2.29 10.97
N THR A 86 -4.78 3.16 9.98
CA THR A 86 -3.69 3.86 9.29
C THR A 86 -3.96 5.36 9.34
N GLU A 87 -3.06 6.13 9.94
CA GLU A 87 -3.10 7.59 10.00
C GLU A 87 -1.88 8.15 9.28
N VAL A 88 -2.12 8.97 8.25
CA VAL A 88 -1.05 9.67 7.50
C VAL A 88 -1.26 11.17 7.67
N LYS A 89 -0.32 11.83 8.34
CA LYS A 89 -0.45 13.27 8.69
C LYS A 89 -0.16 14.22 7.54
N HIS A 90 0.38 13.71 6.44
CA HIS A 90 0.67 14.47 5.23
C HIS A 90 0.09 13.75 4.02
N ASP A 91 0.92 13.22 3.12
CA ASP A 91 0.48 12.63 1.86
C ASP A 91 0.58 11.11 1.86
N GLN A 92 -0.39 10.45 1.20
CA GLN A 92 -0.30 9.04 0.82
C GLN A 92 -0.28 8.92 -0.70
N ARG A 93 0.66 8.14 -1.25
CA ARG A 93 0.69 7.74 -2.66
C ARG A 93 0.67 6.22 -2.75
N ILE A 94 -0.17 5.69 -3.65
CA ILE A 94 -0.30 4.25 -3.88
C ILE A 94 -0.16 4.01 -5.38
N TYR A 95 0.76 3.13 -5.76
CA TYR A 95 0.97 2.69 -7.14
C TYR A 95 0.68 1.20 -7.22
N VAL A 96 -0.30 0.81 -8.04
CA VAL A 96 -0.59 -0.58 -8.35
C VAL A 96 -0.42 -0.75 -9.86
N HIS A 97 0.58 -1.52 -10.28
CA HIS A 97 0.95 -1.66 -11.70
C HIS A 97 0.08 -2.67 -12.46
N ASN A 98 -0.78 -3.40 -11.75
CA ASN A 98 -1.71 -4.36 -12.32
C ASN A 98 -3.09 -4.15 -11.65
N ASN A 99 -3.72 -5.21 -11.18
CA ASN A 99 -5.07 -5.14 -10.63
C ASN A 99 -5.08 -4.77 -9.15
N ARG A 100 -6.05 -3.94 -8.75
CA ARG A 100 -6.45 -3.72 -7.35
C ARG A 100 -7.88 -4.21 -7.15
N SER A 101 -8.10 -5.03 -6.15
CA SER A 101 -9.43 -5.47 -5.73
C SER A 101 -9.65 -5.08 -4.27
N VAL A 102 -10.86 -4.65 -3.94
CA VAL A 102 -11.28 -4.30 -2.58
C VAL A 102 -12.64 -4.94 -2.35
N THR A 103 -12.76 -5.69 -1.26
CA THR A 103 -14.01 -6.33 -0.86
C THR A 103 -14.25 -6.05 0.62
N VAL A 104 -15.37 -5.40 0.93
CA VAL A 104 -15.92 -5.33 2.30
C VAL A 104 -16.91 -6.48 2.42
N ILE A 105 -16.57 -7.50 3.22
CA ILE A 105 -17.35 -8.74 3.32
C ILE A 105 -18.69 -8.48 4.01
N GLU A 106 -18.66 -7.71 5.10
CA GLU A 106 -19.83 -7.34 5.88
C GLU A 106 -19.74 -5.88 6.30
N GLY A 107 -20.89 -5.22 6.47
CA GLY A 107 -20.96 -3.85 6.95
C GLY A 107 -20.98 -2.81 5.83
N LYS A 108 -20.20 -1.72 6.00
CA LYS A 108 -20.32 -0.50 5.20
C LYS A 108 -18.95 0.09 4.86
N GLU A 109 -18.75 0.46 3.61
CA GLU A 109 -17.66 1.34 3.19
C GLU A 109 -18.11 2.82 3.24
N THR A 110 -17.26 3.71 3.75
CA THR A 110 -17.51 5.16 3.72
C THR A 110 -16.25 5.89 3.26
N LEU A 111 -16.39 6.73 2.23
CA LEU A 111 -15.35 7.64 1.77
C LEU A 111 -15.80 9.09 2.01
N THR A 112 -15.00 9.85 2.74
CA THR A 112 -15.27 11.27 3.03
C THR A 112 -14.05 12.12 2.70
N ILE A 113 -14.26 13.22 1.96
CA ILE A 113 -13.26 14.27 1.70
C ILE A 113 -13.80 15.53 2.37
N GLN A 114 -13.22 15.90 3.52
CA GLN A 114 -13.74 17.01 4.34
C GLN A 114 -13.49 18.37 3.69
N SER A 115 -12.40 18.52 2.94
CA SER A 115 -12.07 19.72 2.18
C SER A 115 -11.32 19.35 0.90
N GLY A 116 -11.39 20.21 -0.12
CA GLY A 116 -10.82 19.94 -1.43
C GLY A 116 -11.81 19.23 -2.38
N GLY A 117 -11.30 18.38 -3.26
CA GLY A 117 -12.10 17.72 -4.30
C GLY A 117 -11.62 16.32 -4.63
N ARG A 118 -12.44 15.58 -5.40
CA ARG A 118 -12.13 14.26 -5.94
C ARG A 118 -12.07 14.34 -7.46
N ALA A 119 -10.96 13.88 -8.04
CA ALA A 119 -10.85 13.64 -9.48
C ALA A 119 -10.75 12.13 -9.73
N VAL A 120 -11.47 11.64 -10.74
CA VAL A 120 -11.43 10.24 -11.19
C VAL A 120 -11.28 10.26 -12.70
N SER A 121 -10.35 9.45 -13.22
CA SER A 121 -10.15 9.25 -14.66
C SER A 121 -10.01 7.76 -14.92
N VAL A 122 -10.92 7.23 -15.75
CA VAL A 122 -10.93 5.84 -16.19
C VAL A 122 -10.78 5.86 -17.70
N GLN A 123 -9.79 5.12 -18.22
CA GLN A 123 -9.47 5.10 -19.66
C GLN A 123 -10.29 4.05 -20.43
N ALA A 124 -10.87 3.10 -19.71
CA ALA A 124 -11.74 2.05 -20.22
C ALA A 124 -13.11 2.13 -19.52
N ASP A 125 -13.83 1.03 -19.47
CA ASP A 125 -15.19 0.99 -18.92
C ASP A 125 -15.23 1.21 -17.40
N GLU A 126 -16.23 1.95 -16.95
CA GLU A 126 -16.59 2.11 -15.53
C GLU A 126 -18.05 1.68 -15.34
N THR A 127 -18.28 0.73 -14.43
CA THR A 127 -19.61 0.15 -14.18
C THR A 127 -19.97 0.26 -12.70
N HIS A 128 -21.21 0.65 -12.43
CA HIS A 128 -21.79 0.70 -11.09
C HIS A 128 -23.05 -0.17 -11.05
N THR A 129 -23.11 -1.10 -10.11
CA THR A 129 -24.28 -1.96 -9.88
C THR A 129 -24.73 -1.82 -8.43
N ASN A 130 -25.96 -1.33 -8.23
CA ASN A 130 -26.56 -1.19 -6.91
C ASN A 130 -27.77 -2.12 -6.81
N ALA A 131 -27.79 -3.01 -5.83
CA ALA A 131 -28.94 -3.90 -5.58
C ALA A 131 -30.15 -3.16 -4.98
N ALA A 132 -29.90 -2.00 -4.39
CA ALA A 132 -30.89 -1.07 -3.84
C ALA A 132 -30.66 0.32 -4.46
N ASP A 133 -31.06 1.38 -3.76
CA ASP A 133 -31.03 2.73 -4.30
C ASP A 133 -29.61 3.27 -4.56
N PHE A 134 -29.46 4.03 -5.65
CA PHE A 134 -28.32 4.91 -5.89
C PHE A 134 -28.78 6.37 -5.79
N THR A 135 -28.21 7.12 -4.85
CA THR A 135 -28.52 8.54 -4.65
C THR A 135 -27.30 9.40 -4.93
N HIS A 136 -27.41 10.35 -5.87
CA HIS A 136 -26.39 11.35 -6.14
C HIS A 136 -26.94 12.75 -5.86
N LYS A 137 -26.56 13.32 -4.71
CA LYS A 137 -26.95 14.68 -4.32
C LYS A 137 -25.84 15.67 -4.67
N VAL A 138 -26.15 16.65 -5.49
CA VAL A 138 -25.21 17.70 -5.92
C VAL A 138 -25.81 19.07 -5.58
N SER A 139 -25.15 19.81 -4.69
CA SER A 139 -25.61 21.16 -4.30
C SER A 139 -25.27 22.22 -5.36
N GLY A 140 -24.21 21.99 -6.13
CA GLY A 140 -23.84 22.81 -7.28
C GLY A 140 -24.41 22.26 -8.59
N ASN A 141 -23.68 22.45 -9.69
CA ASN A 141 -24.10 21.94 -10.99
C ASN A 141 -23.75 20.45 -11.15
N PHE A 142 -24.72 19.65 -11.58
CA PHE A 142 -24.45 18.30 -12.12
C PHE A 142 -24.29 18.40 -13.65
N LYS A 143 -23.05 18.24 -14.14
CA LYS A 143 -22.74 18.30 -15.58
C LYS A 143 -22.43 16.91 -16.10
N LEU A 144 -23.37 16.33 -16.84
CA LEU A 144 -23.15 15.10 -17.60
C LEU A 144 -22.95 15.44 -19.07
N ARG A 145 -21.81 15.02 -19.63
CA ARG A 145 -21.56 15.08 -21.08
C ARG A 145 -21.27 13.67 -21.58
N VAL A 146 -22.02 13.24 -22.58
CA VAL A 146 -21.81 11.98 -23.27
C VAL A 146 -21.67 12.29 -24.76
N ASN A 147 -20.61 11.77 -25.38
CA ASN A 147 -20.39 11.94 -26.82
C ASN A 147 -21.25 10.96 -27.63
N GLY A 148 -21.55 9.78 -27.08
CA GLY A 148 -22.52 8.83 -27.62
C GLY A 148 -23.93 9.10 -27.11
N HIS A 149 -24.69 8.03 -26.89
CA HIS A 149 -26.08 8.12 -26.43
C HIS A 149 -26.19 8.10 -24.90
N ILE A 150 -27.17 8.83 -24.38
CA ILE A 150 -27.65 8.66 -23.00
C ILE A 150 -28.94 7.84 -23.08
N THR A 151 -29.00 6.74 -22.33
CA THR A 151 -30.20 5.92 -22.19
C THR A 151 -30.69 6.00 -20.75
N LEU A 152 -31.96 6.37 -20.58
CA LEU A 152 -32.68 6.30 -19.30
C LEU A 152 -33.79 5.26 -19.47
N ASP A 153 -33.51 4.03 -19.03
CA ASP A 153 -34.47 2.92 -19.07
C ASP A 153 -34.99 2.66 -17.66
N ALA A 154 -36.27 2.92 -17.45
CA ALA A 154 -36.95 2.68 -16.18
C ALA A 154 -38.26 1.96 -16.47
N SER A 155 -38.50 0.85 -15.76
CA SER A 155 -39.81 0.18 -15.75
C SER A 155 -40.89 1.02 -15.03
N GLY A 156 -40.47 1.95 -14.18
CA GLY A 156 -41.32 2.88 -13.46
C GLY A 156 -41.27 4.31 -14.01
N LEU A 157 -41.59 5.28 -13.15
CA LEU A 157 -41.66 6.69 -13.51
C LEU A 157 -40.26 7.31 -13.65
N VAL A 158 -40.01 7.96 -14.79
CA VAL A 158 -38.91 8.93 -14.94
C VAL A 158 -39.46 10.33 -14.72
N THR A 159 -38.94 11.05 -13.72
CA THR A 159 -39.32 12.45 -13.45
C THR A 159 -38.15 13.37 -13.74
N ILE A 160 -38.39 14.39 -14.58
CA ILE A 160 -37.46 15.49 -14.84
C ILE A 160 -38.19 16.79 -14.50
N SER A 161 -37.69 17.50 -13.49
CA SER A 161 -38.29 18.73 -12.99
C SER A 161 -37.24 19.80 -12.81
N GLY A 162 -37.60 21.04 -13.14
CA GLY A 162 -36.77 22.20 -12.94
C GLY A 162 -37.53 23.47 -13.32
N ALA A 163 -37.05 24.63 -12.87
CA ALA A 163 -37.68 25.92 -13.21
C ALA A 163 -37.73 26.16 -14.73
N LYS A 164 -36.76 25.62 -15.48
CA LYS A 164 -36.71 25.63 -16.94
C LYS A 164 -36.08 24.34 -17.45
N ILE A 165 -36.73 23.69 -18.41
CA ILE A 165 -36.21 22.51 -19.13
C ILE A 165 -36.06 22.92 -20.58
N ILE A 166 -34.87 22.70 -21.16
CA ILE A 166 -34.59 22.97 -22.57
C ILE A 166 -34.09 21.67 -23.18
N LEU A 167 -34.77 21.21 -24.23
CA LEU A 167 -34.35 20.08 -25.05
C LEU A 167 -34.07 20.63 -26.45
N ASN A 168 -32.80 20.66 -26.83
CA ASN A 168 -32.38 21.04 -28.17
C ASN A 168 -32.05 19.76 -28.94
N GLY A 169 -32.62 19.63 -30.14
CA GLY A 169 -32.29 18.57 -31.09
C GLY A 169 -31.10 18.94 -31.96
#